data_AF-A0A6M3L165-F1
#
_entry.id   AF-A0A6M3L165-F1
#
_cell.length_a   1.000
_cell.length_b   1.000
_cell.length_c   1.000
_cell.angle_alpha   90.00
_cell.angle_beta   90.00
_cell.angle_gamma   90.00
#
_symmetry.space_group_name_H-M   'P 1'
#
loop_
_entity.id
_entity.type
_entity.pdbx_description
1 polymer ?
#
loop_
_entity_poly.entity_id
_entity_poly.type
_entity_poly.pdbx_seq_one_letter_code
_entity_poly.pdbx_strand_id
1 'polypeptide(L)' 'MEKETFDIKLACDAQAKFIKEKSYPYFAPSDGRCYNCRRNIYGQITSEDGKYTSGYSVERASTSLITGCPHCHYSYCE' A
#
# COMPACT_ATOMS: atom_id res chain seq x y z
N MET A 1 20.74 -7.74 -0.96
CA MET A 1 20.05 -6.61 -1.61
C MET A 1 18.60 -7.05 -1.78
N GLU A 2 17.79 -6.85 -0.76
CA GLU A 2 16.36 -7.13 -0.85
C GLU A 2 15.75 -6.12 -1.83
N LYS A 3 15.20 -6.64 -2.93
CA LYS A 3 14.60 -5.83 -3.98
C LYS A 3 13.19 -5.50 -3.54
N GLU A 4 12.96 -4.23 -3.20
CA GLU A 4 11.61 -3.70 -2.99
C GLU A 4 10.73 -4.06 -4.19
N THR A 5 9.87 -5.05 -3.97
CA THR A 5 8.99 -5.58 -5.02
C THR A 5 7.71 -4.77 -5.01
N PHE A 6 7.41 -4.13 -6.15
CA PHE A 6 6.21 -3.34 -6.35
C PHE A 6 5.23 -4.13 -7.20
N ASP A 7 4.66 -5.18 -6.62
CA ASP A 7 3.60 -5.96 -7.24
C ASP A 7 2.29 -5.77 -6.47
N ILE A 8 1.28 -5.24 -7.16
CA ILE A 8 -0.01 -4.89 -6.57
C ILE A 8 -0.72 -6.11 -5.98
N LYS A 9 -0.68 -7.25 -6.69
CA LYS A 9 -1.39 -8.46 -6.24
C LYS A 9 -0.69 -9.08 -5.05
N LEU A 10 0.64 -9.19 -5.11
CA LEU A 10 1.42 -9.74 -4.01
C LEU A 10 1.33 -8.85 -2.77
N ALA A 11 1.35 -7.52 -2.92
CA ALA A 11 1.27 -6.61 -1.79
C ALA A 11 -0.12 -6.64 -1.12
N CYS A 12 -1.17 -6.78 -1.91
CA CYS A 12 -2.51 -7.00 -1.39
C CYS A 12 -2.63 -8.31 -0.61
N ASP A 13 -2.12 -9.42 -1.17
CA ASP A 13 -2.15 -10.73 -0.51
C ASP A 13 -1.31 -10.72 0.79
N ALA A 14 -0.14 -10.10 0.74
CA ALA A 14 0.73 -9.91 1.89
C ALA A 14 0.06 -9.10 3.01
N GLN A 15 -0.57 -7.97 2.68
CA GLN A 15 -1.32 -7.18 3.65
C GLN A 15 -2.49 -7.96 4.22
N ALA A 16 -3.24 -8.68 3.39
CA ALA A 16 -4.35 -9.51 3.85
C ALA A 16 -3.89 -10.59 4.84
N LYS A 17 -2.75 -11.25 4.56
CA LYS A 17 -2.12 -12.20 5.49
C LYS A 17 -1.71 -11.52 6.79
N PHE A 18 -0.98 -10.42 6.72
CA PHE A 18 -0.51 -9.68 7.89
C PHE A 18 -1.67 -9.23 8.79
N ILE A 19 -2.71 -8.63 8.20
CA ILE A 19 -3.92 -8.20 8.90
C ILE A 19 -4.61 -9.39 9.57
N LYS A 20 -4.74 -10.52 8.87
CA LYS A 20 -5.36 -11.73 9.40
C LYS A 20 -4.55 -12.35 10.56
N GLU A 21 -3.23 -12.43 10.42
CA GLU A 21 -2.33 -12.95 11.45
C GLU A 21 -2.34 -12.07 12.71
N LYS A 22 -2.39 -10.74 12.54
CA LYS A 22 -2.43 -9.78 13.64
C LYS A 22 -3.84 -9.49 14.17
N SER A 23 -4.89 -10.00 13.51
CA SER A 23 -6.29 -9.60 13.75
C SER A 23 -6.49 -8.08 13.73
N TYR A 24 -5.85 -7.38 12.80
CA TYR A 24 -6.10 -5.97 12.56
C TYR A 24 -7.38 -5.76 11.73
N PRO A 25 -8.01 -4.58 11.80
CA PRO A 25 -9.07 -4.22 10.87
C PRO A 25 -8.50 -3.93 9.47
N TYR A 26 -9.30 -4.23 8.45
CA TYR A 26 -8.99 -3.89 7.06
C TYR A 26 -9.22 -2.38 6.84
N PHE A 27 -8.16 -1.58 7.00
CA PHE A 27 -8.18 -0.15 6.67
C PHE A 27 -7.96 0.09 5.17
N ALA A 28 -6.97 -0.57 4.59
CA ALA A 28 -6.70 -0.46 3.16
C ALA A 28 -7.80 -1.18 2.34
N PRO A 29 -8.22 -0.59 1.21
CA PRO A 29 -9.18 -1.22 0.32
C PRO A 29 -8.63 -2.52 -0.27
N SER A 30 -9.48 -3.54 -0.41
CA SER A 30 -9.12 -4.88 -0.91
C SER A 30 -8.51 -4.87 -2.31
N ASP A 31 -8.87 -3.89 -3.16
CA ASP A 31 -8.29 -3.70 -4.49
C ASP A 31 -6.98 -2.89 -4.49
N GLY A 32 -6.56 -2.39 -3.32
CA GLY A 32 -5.48 -1.42 -3.17
C GLY A 32 -5.80 -0.03 -3.72
N ARG A 33 -7.00 0.22 -4.26
CA ARG A 33 -7.39 1.51 -4.86
C ARG A 33 -7.96 2.46 -3.84
N CYS A 34 -7.28 3.58 -3.62
CA CYS A 34 -7.72 4.62 -2.69
C CYS A 34 -9.11 5.17 -3.07
N TYR A 35 -9.98 5.36 -2.07
CA TYR A 35 -11.32 5.93 -2.29
C TYR A 35 -11.29 7.39 -2.77
N ASN A 36 -10.28 8.15 -2.35
CA ASN A 36 -10.14 9.57 -2.70
C ASN A 36 -9.51 9.74 -4.09
N CYS A 37 -8.27 9.29 -4.27
CA CYS A 37 -7.53 9.54 -5.52
C CYS A 37 -7.70 8.45 -6.59
N ARG A 38 -8.41 7.35 -6.29
CA ARG A 38 -8.62 6.18 -7.17
C ARG A 38 -7.33 5.48 -7.66
N ARG A 39 -6.16 5.91 -7.19
CA ARG A 39 -4.84 5.32 -7.51
C ARG A 39 -4.58 4.11 -6.62
N ASN A 40 -3.79 3.17 -7.12
CA ASN A 40 -3.43 1.98 -6.39
C ASN A 40 -2.29 2.28 -5.41
N ILE A 41 -2.51 2.10 -4.11
CA ILE A 41 -1.54 2.38 -3.03
C ILE A 41 -0.29 1.49 -3.11
N TYR A 42 -0.40 0.31 -3.73
CA TYR A 42 0.72 -0.59 -3.98
C TYR A 42 1.41 -0.31 -5.32
N GLY A 43 0.77 0.50 -6.17
CA GLY A 43 1.34 0.94 -7.43
C GLY A 43 2.40 1.99 -7.18
N GLN A 44 3.60 1.75 -7.69
CA GLN A 44 4.66 2.73 -7.65
C GLN A 44 4.34 3.88 -8.62
N ILE A 45 4.19 5.09 -8.10
CA ILE A 45 4.02 6.31 -8.90
C ILE A 45 5.23 7.20 -8.66
N THR A 46 6.01 7.36 -9.72
CA THR A 46 7.13 8.30 -9.76
C THR A 46 6.61 9.65 -10.23
N SER A 47 6.92 10.72 -9.50
CA SER A 47 6.66 12.09 -9.96
C SER A 47 7.43 12.36 -11.25
N GLU A 48 6.94 13.29 -12.08
CA GLU A 48 7.61 13.68 -13.35
C GLU A 48 9.08 14.09 -13.17
N ASP A 49 9.43 14.64 -12.00
CA ASP A 49 10.80 15.05 -11.66
C ASP A 49 11.72 13.87 -11.25
N GLY A 50 11.21 12.63 -11.17
CA GLY A 50 11.97 11.44 -10.78
C GLY A 50 12.43 11.40 -9.31
N LYS A 51 12.20 12.46 -8.53
CA LYS A 51 12.70 12.62 -7.16
C LYS A 51 11.90 11.88 -6.10
N TYR A 52 10.61 11.62 -6.34
CA TYR A 52 9.73 11.02 -5.35
C TYR A 52 8.95 9.88 -5.95
N THR A 53 9.02 8.76 -5.26
CA THR A 53 8.37 7.52 -5.63
C THR A 53 7.40 7.16 -4.52
N SER A 54 6.11 7.29 -4.82
CA SER A 54 5.02 7.02 -3.88
C SER A 54 4.44 5.64 -4.15
N GLY A 55 4.26 4.82 -3.12
CA GLY A 55 3.74 3.47 -3.25
C GLY A 55 4.28 2.54 -2.17
N TYR A 56 3.47 1.56 -1.77
CA TYR A 56 3.87 0.56 -0.79
C TYR A 56 4.38 -0.70 -1.49
N SER A 57 5.62 -1.07 -1.18
CA SER A 57 6.21 -2.33 -1.59
C SER A 57 5.55 -3.52 -0.86
N VAL A 58 5.68 -4.72 -1.43
CA VAL A 58 5.19 -5.97 -0.85
C VAL A 58 5.76 -6.16 0.57
N GLU A 59 7.04 -5.85 0.77
CA GLU A 59 7.71 -5.98 2.06
C GLU A 59 7.11 -5.06 3.12
N ARG A 60 6.79 -3.81 2.75
CA ARG A 60 6.12 -2.87 3.64
C ARG A 60 4.70 -3.30 3.95
N ALA A 61 4.01 -3.89 2.96
CA ALA A 61 2.68 -4.45 3.16
C ALA A 61 2.68 -5.70 4.07
N SER A 62 3.74 -6.51 4.06
CA SER A 62 3.90 -7.67 4.95
C SER A 62 4.28 -7.32 6.38
N THR A 63 4.86 -6.13 6.61
CA THR A 63 5.45 -5.77 7.91
C THR A 63 4.72 -4.64 8.61
N SER A 64 4.00 -3.79 7.88
CA SER A 64 3.32 -2.60 8.39
C SER A 64 1.86 -2.55 7.94
N LEU A 65 0.99 -2.15 8.87
CA LEU A 65 -0.42 -1.92 8.58
C LEU A 65 -0.59 -0.65 7.74
N ILE A 66 -1.30 -0.78 6.62
CA ILE A 66 -1.52 0.33 5.70
C ILE A 66 -2.80 1.03 6.11
N THR A 67 -2.65 2.17 6.77
CA THR A 67 -3.76 2.99 7.29
C THR A 67 -4.03 4.22 6.43
N GLY A 68 -3.26 4.46 5.37
CA GLY A 68 -3.42 5.63 4.52
C GLY A 68 -2.94 5.44 3.09
N CYS A 69 -3.22 6.42 2.23
CA CYS A 69 -2.81 6.45 0.85
C CYS A 69 -1.46 7.19 0.69
N PRO A 70 -0.44 6.60 0.05
CA PRO A 70 0.87 7.23 -0.10
C PRO A 70 0.88 8.32 -1.18
N HIS A 71 -0.18 8.45 -1.99
CA HIS A 71 -0.24 9.41 -3.10
C HIS A 71 -0.97 10.70 -2.74
N CYS A 72 -2.06 10.59 -1.98
CA CYS A 72 -2.87 11.75 -1.58
C CYS A 72 -2.83 12.01 -0.07
N HIS A 73 -2.07 11.19 0.67
CA HIS A 73 -1.92 11.25 2.12
C HIS A 73 -3.26 11.17 2.88
N TYR A 74 -4.26 10.56 2.26
CA TYR A 74 -5.57 10.31 2.86
C TYR A 74 -5.45 9.21 3.92
N SER A 75 -5.93 9.46 5.14
CA SER A 75 -6.04 8.45 6.20
C SER A 75 -7.34 7.67 6.04
N TYR A 76 -7.25 6.34 6.06
CA TYR A 76 -8.40 5.43 6.16
C TYR A 76 -8.80 5.16 7.60
N CYS A 77 -7.94 5.53 8.56
CA CYS A 77 -8.28 5.51 9.97
C CYS A 77 -8.95 6.85 10.30
N GLU A 78 -10.27 6.80 10.52
CA GLU A 78 -11.07 7.88 11.13
C GLU A 78 -11.23 7.62 12.63
#